data_AF-A0A6A6Z4L2-F1
#
_entry.id   AF-A0A6A6Z4L2-F1
#
_cell.length_a   1.000
_cell.length_b   1.000
_cell.length_c   1.000
_cell.angle_alpha   90.00
_cell.angle_beta   90.00
_cell.angle_gamma   90.00
#
_symmetry.space_group_name_H-M   'P 1'
#
loop_
_entity.id
_entity.type
_entity.pdbx_description
1 polymer ?
#
loop_
_entity_poly.entity_id
_entity_poly.type
_entity_poly.pdbx_seq_one_letter_code
_entity_poly.pdbx_strand_id
1 'polypeptide(L)'
;MATQEVFKAREYLLESDAEGQRLQDQQDMFRAANGDKILLAPIDLTKPNLHIHDIGTYDATFLLDLYSLFIPEGTRKTDWMLAVDLLGAHFPSKPVKEMQSQK
;
A
#
# COMPACT_ATOMS: atom_id res chain seq x y z
N MET A 1 -13.04 17.61 -23.26
CA MET A 1 -12.47 18.08 -21.99
C MET A 1 -13.57 18.03 -20.95
N ALA A 2 -13.50 17.13 -19.98
CA ALA A 2 -14.47 17.09 -18.90
C ALA A 2 -14.21 18.28 -17.98
N THR A 3 -15.24 19.09 -17.73
CA THR A 3 -15.20 20.23 -16.80
C THR A 3 -15.02 19.72 -15.37
N GLN A 4 -14.38 20.52 -14.51
CA GLN A 4 -14.10 20.21 -13.09
C GLN A 4 -15.34 19.75 -12.30
N GLU A 5 -16.56 20.04 -12.77
CA GLU A 5 -17.80 19.59 -12.13
C GLU A 5 -18.14 18.11 -12.36
N VAL A 6 -17.61 17.48 -13.42
CA VAL A 6 -17.80 16.03 -13.65
C VAL A 6 -17.01 15.19 -12.63
N PHE A 7 -16.02 15.80 -11.96
CA PHE A 7 -15.27 15.16 -10.87
C PHE A 7 -16.00 15.19 -9.51
N LYS A 8 -17.07 15.99 -9.35
CA LYS A 8 -17.87 16.03 -8.12
C LYS A 8 -18.97 14.96 -8.04
N ALA A 9 -19.37 14.38 -9.18
CA ALA A 9 -20.47 13.41 -9.25
C ALA A 9 -20.01 11.94 -9.26
N ARG A 10 -18.70 11.70 -9.25
CA ARG A 10 -18.16 10.46 -8.69
C ARG A 10 -17.73 10.80 -7.28
N GLU A 11 -18.71 10.91 -6.39
CA GLU A 11 -18.49 10.54 -5.00
C GLU A 11 -17.70 9.23 -5.07
N TYR A 12 -16.41 9.33 -4.85
CA TYR A 12 -15.62 8.16 -4.60
C TYR A 12 -16.34 7.43 -3.45
N LEU A 13 -16.43 6.11 -3.51
CA LEU A 13 -16.93 5.27 -2.41
C LEU A 13 -16.15 5.47 -1.08
N LEU A 14 -15.29 6.49 -0.99
CA LEU A 14 -14.09 6.65 -0.17
C LEU A 14 -14.17 7.80 0.86
N GLU A 15 -15.27 8.55 0.97
CA GLU A 15 -15.36 9.59 2.03
C GLU A 15 -15.58 9.00 3.44
N SER A 16 -15.75 7.69 3.54
CA SER A 16 -15.83 6.95 4.81
C SER A 16 -14.69 5.96 4.92
N ASP A 17 -14.32 5.59 6.16
CA ASP A 17 -13.36 4.50 6.46
C ASP A 17 -13.75 3.14 5.81
N ALA A 18 -14.90 3.05 5.14
CA ALA A 18 -15.35 1.88 4.41
C ALA A 18 -14.37 1.40 3.33
N GLU A 19 -13.60 2.28 2.67
CA GLU A 19 -12.58 1.82 1.72
C GLU A 19 -11.43 1.10 2.42
N GLY A 20 -10.93 1.68 3.50
CA GLY A 20 -9.88 1.04 4.31
C GLY A 20 -10.33 -0.32 4.80
N GLN A 21 -11.56 -0.38 5.33
CA GLN A 21 -12.16 -1.65 5.73
C GLN A 21 -12.29 -2.61 4.56
N ARG A 22 -12.75 -2.16 3.38
CA ARG A 22 -12.89 -3.00 2.19
C ARG A 22 -11.56 -3.59 1.74
N LEU A 23 -10.48 -2.80 1.76
CA LEU A 23 -9.14 -3.24 1.38
C LEU A 23 -8.56 -4.22 2.41
N GLN A 24 -8.75 -3.97 3.71
CA GLN A 24 -8.36 -4.89 4.78
C GLN A 24 -9.14 -6.20 4.70
N ASP A 25 -10.46 -6.15 4.53
CA ASP A 25 -11.32 -7.33 4.36
C ASP A 25 -10.90 -8.15 3.15
N GLN A 26 -10.55 -7.49 2.04
CA GLN A 26 -10.07 -8.15 0.83
C GLN A 26 -8.71 -8.82 1.06
N GLN A 27 -7.78 -8.16 1.75
CA GLN A 27 -6.48 -8.72 2.11
C GLN A 27 -6.63 -9.94 3.04
N ASP A 28 -7.46 -9.83 4.07
CA ASP A 28 -7.71 -10.91 5.02
C ASP A 28 -8.44 -12.09 4.38
N MET A 29 -9.41 -11.83 3.50
CA MET A 29 -10.06 -12.86 2.69
C MET A 29 -9.04 -13.64 1.84
N PHE A 30 -8.12 -12.94 1.16
CA PHE A 30 -7.08 -13.61 0.38
C PHE A 30 -6.11 -14.39 1.25
N ARG A 31 -5.74 -13.89 2.43
CA ARG A 31 -4.89 -14.62 3.37
C ARG A 31 -5.58 -15.89 3.86
N ALA A 32 -6.83 -15.80 4.29
CA ALA A 32 -7.63 -16.94 4.74
C ALA A 32 -7.76 -18.01 3.63
N ALA A 33 -8.05 -17.59 2.40
CA ALA A 33 -8.12 -18.49 1.25
C ALA A 33 -6.79 -19.22 0.95
N ASN A 34 -5.66 -18.63 1.34
CA ASN A 34 -4.31 -19.17 1.12
C ASN A 34 -3.71 -19.82 2.38
N GLY A 35 -4.54 -20.18 3.37
CA GLY A 35 -4.08 -20.81 4.61
C GLY A 35 -3.28 -19.87 5.49
N ASP A 36 -3.79 -18.65 5.68
CA ASP A 36 -3.23 -17.54 6.47
C ASP A 36 -1.88 -17.03 5.96
N LYS A 37 -1.61 -17.20 4.67
CA LYS A 37 -0.37 -16.77 4.02
C LYS A 37 -0.62 -15.65 3.02
N ILE A 38 0.33 -14.71 2.95
CA ILE A 38 0.40 -13.76 1.85
C ILE A 38 1.14 -14.45 0.70
N LEU A 39 0.49 -14.51 -0.47
CA LEU A 39 1.10 -15.01 -1.69
C LEU A 39 1.71 -13.86 -2.46
N LEU A 40 2.98 -13.98 -2.78
CA LEU A 40 3.70 -13.03 -3.62
C LEU A 40 4.00 -13.67 -4.97
N ALA A 41 4.11 -12.84 -6.01
CA ALA A 41 4.77 -13.24 -7.24
C ALA A 41 6.19 -13.75 -6.92
N PRO A 42 6.79 -14.60 -7.76
CA PRO A 42 8.14 -15.14 -7.55
C PRO A 42 9.20 -14.03 -7.75
N ILE A 43 9.28 -13.14 -6.76
CA ILE A 43 10.19 -12.00 -6.69
C ILE A 43 11.21 -12.32 -5.61
N ASP A 44 12.49 -12.12 -5.92
CA ASP A 44 13.56 -12.24 -4.95
C ASP A 44 13.68 -10.96 -4.12
N LEU A 45 13.01 -10.93 -2.97
CA LEU A 45 13.02 -9.82 -2.02
C LEU A 45 14.28 -9.77 -1.13
N THR A 46 15.23 -10.69 -1.32
CA THR A 46 16.48 -10.71 -0.54
C THR A 46 17.56 -9.81 -1.14
N LYS A 47 17.40 -9.39 -2.40
CA LYS A 47 18.34 -8.52 -3.10
C LYS A 47 18.39 -7.12 -2.47
N PRO A 48 19.57 -6.50 -2.35
CA PRO A 48 19.68 -5.12 -1.86
C PRO A 48 19.32 -4.11 -2.94
N ASN A 49 18.94 -2.91 -2.50
CA ASN A 49 18.59 -1.75 -3.34
C ASN A 49 17.34 -1.99 -4.20
N LEU A 50 16.33 -2.66 -3.65
CA LEU A 50 15.05 -2.82 -4.31
C LEU A 50 14.27 -1.51 -4.31
N HIS A 51 13.63 -1.21 -5.44
CA HIS A 51 12.69 -0.10 -5.55
C HIS A 51 11.28 -0.69 -5.66
N ILE A 52 10.49 -0.52 -4.61
CA ILE A 52 9.15 -1.11 -4.49
C ILE A 52 8.13 0.03 -4.54
N HIS A 53 7.16 -0.09 -5.44
CA HIS A 53 6.12 0.91 -5.65
C HIS A 53 4.75 0.25 -5.51
N ASP A 54 3.95 0.79 -4.59
CA ASP A 54 2.58 0.36 -4.34
C ASP A 54 1.60 1.49 -4.71
N ILE A 55 0.60 1.18 -5.56
CA ILE A 55 -0.31 2.16 -6.17
C ILE A 55 -1.75 1.78 -5.80
N GLY A 56 -2.53 2.73 -5.30
CA GLY A 56 -3.87 2.46 -4.74
C GLY A 56 -3.77 1.81 -3.37
N THR A 57 -2.78 2.26 -2.59
CA THR A 57 -2.30 1.63 -1.36
C THR A 57 -3.13 2.00 -0.12
N TYR A 58 -4.01 3.01 -0.22
CA TYR A 58 -4.75 3.62 0.89
C TYR A 58 -3.86 4.04 2.06
N ASP A 59 -3.65 3.17 3.05
CA ASP A 59 -2.84 3.39 4.26
C ASP A 59 -1.47 2.69 4.23
N ALA A 60 -1.13 2.06 3.11
CA ALA A 60 0.10 1.29 2.91
C ALA A 60 0.21 -0.01 3.72
N THR A 61 -0.89 -0.57 4.19
CA THR A 61 -0.91 -1.85 4.93
C THR A 61 -0.15 -2.97 4.20
N PHE A 62 -0.42 -3.17 2.91
CA PHE A 62 0.25 -4.23 2.14
C PHE A 62 1.77 -4.01 2.05
N LEU A 63 2.20 -2.78 1.78
CA LEU A 63 3.62 -2.44 1.70
C LEU A 63 4.33 -2.58 3.06
N LEU A 64 3.63 -2.28 4.16
CA LEU A 64 4.12 -2.49 5.53
C LEU A 64 4.23 -3.97 5.89
N ASP A 65 3.27 -4.79 5.49
CA ASP A 65 3.35 -6.26 5.61
C ASP A 65 4.56 -6.79 4.82
N LEU A 66 4.77 -6.29 3.61
CA LEU A 66 5.89 -6.69 2.77
C LEU A 66 7.24 -6.34 3.43
N TYR A 67 7.37 -5.11 3.93
CA TYR A 67 8.56 -4.65 4.66
C TYR A 67 8.83 -5.46 5.93
N SER A 68 7.80 -5.74 6.73
CA SER A 68 7.94 -6.35 8.05
C SER A 68 8.14 -7.87 7.99
N LEU A 69 7.47 -8.56 7.05
CA LEU A 69 7.41 -10.03 7.00
C LEU A 69 8.38 -10.65 5.99
N PHE A 70 8.72 -9.94 4.90
CA PHE A 70 9.44 -10.55 3.77
C PHE A 70 10.82 -9.95 3.49
N ILE A 71 11.02 -8.65 3.70
CA ILE A 71 12.33 -8.02 3.48
C ILE A 71 13.23 -8.25 4.71
N PRO A 72 14.43 -8.85 4.58
CA PRO A 72 15.36 -9.01 5.69
C PRO A 72 15.87 -7.66 6.22
N GLU A 73 16.11 -7.54 7.53
CA GLU A 73 16.51 -6.27 8.16
C GLU A 73 17.76 -5.62 7.53
N GLY A 74 18.72 -6.42 7.09
CA GLY A 74 19.93 -5.94 6.42
C GLY A 74 19.64 -5.28 5.06
N THR A 75 18.63 -5.77 4.35
CA THR A 75 18.22 -5.30 3.02
C THR A 75 17.35 -4.04 3.12
N ARG A 76 16.50 -3.95 4.15
CA ARG A 76 15.59 -2.82 4.41
C ARG A 76 16.25 -1.45 4.31
N LYS A 77 17.49 -1.33 4.82
CA LYS A 77 18.23 -0.05 4.88
C LYS A 77 18.68 0.48 3.52
N THR A 78 18.76 -0.41 2.52
CA THR A 78 19.17 -0.05 1.17
C THR A 78 18.00 0.12 0.22
N ASP A 79 16.82 -0.34 0.61
CA ASP A 79 15.64 -0.37 -0.26
C ASP A 79 14.89 0.96 -0.23
N TRP A 80 14.18 1.21 -1.32
CA TRP A 80 13.34 2.38 -1.49
C TRP A 80 11.89 1.95 -1.71
N MET A 81 11.01 2.41 -0.83
CA MET A 81 9.59 2.06 -0.86
C MET A 81 8.75 3.33 -1.04
N LEU A 82 7.91 3.31 -2.06
CA LEU A 82 7.00 4.39 -2.40
C LEU A 82 5.57 3.86 -2.39
N ALA A 83 4.71 4.56 -1.66
CA ALA A 83 3.29 4.27 -1.55
C ALA A 83 2.53 5.47 -2.13
N VAL A 84 1.62 5.21 -3.08
CA VAL A 84 0.86 6.26 -3.77
C VAL A 84 -0.63 5.92 -3.73
N ASP A 85 -1.42 6.92 -3.39
CA ASP A 85 -2.87 6.87 -3.47
C ASP A 85 -3.41 8.22 -3.94
N LEU A 86 -4.61 8.23 -4.49
CA LEU A 86 -5.29 9.46 -4.87
C LEU A 86 -5.71 10.29 -3.65
N LEU A 87 -5.96 9.64 -2.51
CA LEU A 87 -6.36 10.29 -1.28
C LEU A 87 -5.22 10.29 -0.26
N GLY A 88 -4.49 11.40 -0.20
CA GLY A 88 -3.36 11.55 0.74
C GLY A 88 -3.71 11.57 2.23
N ALA A 89 -5.02 11.52 2.60
CA ALA A 89 -5.50 11.60 3.98
C ALA A 89 -5.20 10.34 4.81
N HIS A 90 -4.95 9.20 4.15
CA HIS A 90 -4.84 7.90 4.80
C HIS A 90 -3.39 7.48 5.06
N PHE A 91 -2.41 8.23 4.53
CA PHE A 91 -1.01 8.01 4.87
C PHE A 91 -0.70 8.43 6.31
N PRO A 92 0.19 7.72 7.02
CA PRO A 92 0.65 8.15 8.32
C PRO A 92 1.30 9.54 8.23
N SER A 93 0.90 10.43 9.14
CA SER A 93 1.37 11.83 9.19
C SER A 93 2.89 11.98 9.37
N LYS A 94 3.56 10.92 9.82
CA LYS A 94 5.01 10.76 9.78
C LYS A 94 5.32 9.51 8.97
N PRO A 95 6.14 9.59 7.92
CA PRO A 95 6.59 8.39 7.23
C PRO A 95 7.29 7.47 8.22
N VAL A 96 7.09 6.17 8.07
CA VAL A 96 7.94 5.18 8.74
C VAL A 96 9.38 5.44 8.30
N LYS A 97 10.35 5.29 9.20
CA LYS A 97 11.76 5.58 8.90
C LYS A 97 12.14 4.89 7.58
N GLU A 98 12.66 5.64 6.60
CA GLU A 98 13.06 5.19 5.25
C GLU A 98 11.92 5.06 4.19
N MET A 99 10.67 5.38 4.54
CA MET A 99 9.54 5.38 3.61
C MET A 99 9.23 6.81 3.15
N GLN A 100 8.95 7.03 1.87
CA GLN A 100 8.47 8.33 1.35
C GLN A 100 7.03 8.18 0.86
N SER A 101 6.16 9.07 1.32
CA SER A 101 4.80 9.21 0.80
C SER A 101 4.71 10.50 -0.02
N GLN A 102 4.29 10.38 -1.28
CA GLN A 102 4.05 11.53 -2.16
C GLN A 102 2.55 11.68 -2.39
N LYS A 103 2.08 12.93 -2.33
CA LYS A 103 0.71 13.33 -2.66
C LYS A 103 0.54 13.54 -4.14
#